data_AF-A0A2S2RB12-F1
#
_entry.id   AF-A0A2S2RB12-F1
#
_cell.length_a   1.000
_cell.length_b   1.000
_cell.length_c   1.000
_cell.angle_alpha   90.00
_cell.angle_beta   90.00
_cell.angle_gamma   90.00
#
_symmetry.space_group_name_H-M   'P 1'
#
loop_
_entity.id
_entity.type
_entity.pdbx_description
1 polymer ?
#
loop_
_entity_poly.entity_id
_entity_poly.type
_entity_poly.pdbx_seq_one_letter_code
_entity_poly.pdbx_strand_id
1 'polypeptide(L)'
;MRRVYDIIFEVFRYRTIINEILHNIDFENIYQNYTQMTLLVWLMSFDYYRNKFKPRKLDENETISFKALKLLEIADILKDIKIQLAASFSKFKIKHCALSLSDMLPRHLRNERFKKSSETIISCWINTFLTSPEYVVNVLKKAGLSQMKNFEDLVSETFKMDHLLPYFIHIYPKEKSEFLNKMPLFQKYLLILQERRYCLGPAMLDRTMSANKLCGNVAQT
;
A
#
# COMPACT_ATOMS: atom_id res chain seq x y z
N MET A 1 -1.53 14.96 -4.80
CA MET A 1 -0.84 14.05 -3.86
C MET A 1 -1.17 12.58 -4.07
N ARG A 2 -2.44 12.13 -4.06
CA ARG A 2 -2.81 10.71 -4.22
C ARG A 2 -2.14 10.02 -5.42
N ARG A 3 -2.24 10.62 -6.61
CA ARG A 3 -1.58 10.12 -7.83
C ARG A 3 -0.06 9.92 -7.71
N VAL A 4 0.62 10.80 -6.96
CA VAL A 4 2.08 10.70 -6.76
C VAL A 4 2.40 9.49 -5.88
N TYR A 5 1.66 9.33 -4.77
CA TYR A 5 1.80 8.16 -3.91
C TYR A 5 1.47 6.85 -4.63
N ASP A 6 0.44 6.85 -5.48
CA ASP A 6 0.07 5.67 -6.26
C ASP A 6 1.20 5.25 -7.21
N ILE A 7 1.81 6.21 -7.93
CA ILE A 7 2.95 5.95 -8.82
C ILE A 7 4.14 5.43 -8.02
N ILE A 8 4.49 6.09 -6.92
CA ILE A 8 5.60 5.65 -6.06
C ILE A 8 5.35 4.22 -5.58
N PHE A 9 4.16 3.94 -5.05
CA PHE A 9 3.79 2.62 -4.57
C PHE A 9 3.90 1.56 -5.68
N GLU A 10 3.39 1.85 -6.88
CA GLU A 10 3.51 0.94 -8.02
C GLU A 10 4.97 0.69 -8.39
N VAL A 11 5.79 1.72 -8.54
CA VAL A 11 7.22 1.58 -8.89
C VAL A 11 7.94 0.71 -7.86
N PHE A 12 7.72 0.97 -6.56
CA PHE A 12 8.30 0.15 -5.49
C PHE A 12 7.77 -1.28 -5.47
N ARG A 13 6.48 -1.48 -5.80
CA ARG A 13 5.88 -2.81 -5.91
C ARG A 13 6.55 -3.65 -7.01
N TYR A 14 6.95 -3.03 -8.13
CA TYR A 14 7.56 -3.72 -9.26
C TYR A 14 9.10 -3.60 -9.32
N ARG A 15 9.75 -2.95 -8.34
CA ARG A 15 11.20 -2.66 -8.37
C ARG A 15 12.07 -3.89 -8.57
N THR A 16 11.71 -5.02 -7.96
CA THR A 16 12.50 -6.26 -8.06
C THR A 16 12.47 -6.83 -9.47
N ILE A 17 11.31 -6.74 -10.13
CA ILE A 17 11.12 -7.15 -11.52
C ILE A 17 11.89 -6.22 -12.45
N ILE A 18 11.78 -4.90 -12.24
CA ILE A 18 12.49 -3.90 -13.05
C ILE A 18 14.01 -4.10 -12.92
N ASN A 19 14.51 -4.35 -11.71
CA ASN A 19 15.93 -4.66 -11.48
C ASN A 19 16.39 -5.90 -12.24
N GLU A 20 15.66 -7.02 -12.16
CA GLU A 20 16.05 -8.24 -12.88
C GLU A 20 16.06 -8.00 -14.40
N ILE A 21 15.13 -7.20 -14.90
CA ILE A 21 15.05 -6.83 -16.33
C ILE A 21 16.23 -5.96 -16.76
N LEU A 22 16.60 -4.95 -15.95
CA LEU A 22 17.75 -4.08 -16.19
C LEU A 22 19.08 -4.84 -16.05
N HIS A 23 19.16 -5.79 -15.13
CA HIS A 23 20.31 -6.68 -14.96
C HIS A 23 20.51 -7.59 -16.18
N ASN A 24 19.43 -8.12 -16.76
CA ASN A 24 19.49 -8.96 -17.96
C ASN A 24 20.05 -8.25 -19.21
N ILE A 25 20.11 -6.91 -19.21
CA ILE A 25 20.68 -6.11 -20.30
C ILE A 25 21.99 -5.42 -19.89
N ASP A 26 22.58 -5.81 -18.76
CA ASP A 26 23.82 -5.23 -18.23
C ASP A 26 23.75 -3.70 -18.03
N PHE A 27 22.57 -3.17 -17.69
CA PHE A 27 22.36 -1.71 -17.62
C PHE A 27 23.34 -1.03 -16.66
N GLU A 28 23.57 -1.60 -15.46
CA GLU A 28 24.46 -1.01 -14.45
C GLU A 28 25.92 -0.97 -14.90
N ASN A 29 26.36 -1.98 -15.66
CA ASN A 29 27.72 -2.07 -16.19
C ASN A 29 27.95 -1.09 -17.33
N ILE A 30 26.97 -0.93 -18.22
CA ILE A 30 27.05 -0.04 -19.39
C ILE A 30 26.85 1.42 -18.99
N TYR A 31 25.95 1.68 -18.04
CA TYR A 31 25.50 3.02 -17.63
C TYR A 31 25.82 3.32 -16.16
N GLN A 32 27.09 3.14 -15.78
CA GLN A 32 27.57 3.28 -14.38
C GLN A 32 27.15 4.60 -13.72
N ASN A 33 27.13 5.70 -14.48
CA ASN A 33 26.75 7.04 -14.01
C ASN A 33 25.31 7.12 -13.47
N TYR A 34 24.43 6.19 -13.88
CA TYR A 34 23.02 6.18 -13.48
C TYR A 34 22.71 5.16 -12.37
N THR A 35 23.70 4.39 -11.93
CA THR A 35 23.58 3.45 -10.79
C THR A 35 23.20 4.19 -9.50
N GLN A 36 23.76 5.39 -9.29
CA GLN A 36 23.41 6.25 -8.15
C GLN A 36 21.99 6.84 -8.25
N MET A 37 21.38 6.80 -9.44
CA MET A 37 20.03 7.33 -9.74
C MET A 37 19.00 6.21 -9.93
N THR A 38 19.23 5.04 -9.32
CA THR A 38 18.42 3.82 -9.46
C THR A 38 16.90 4.07 -9.32
N LEU A 39 16.48 4.90 -8.36
CA LEU A 39 15.06 5.21 -8.17
C LEU A 39 14.41 5.88 -9.39
N LEU A 40 15.14 6.79 -10.04
CA LEU A 40 14.67 7.49 -11.24
C LEU A 40 14.70 6.57 -12.45
N VAL A 41 15.72 5.70 -12.55
CA VAL A 41 15.78 4.65 -13.57
C VAL A 41 14.58 3.72 -13.46
N TRP A 42 14.19 3.30 -12.24
CA TRP A 42 12.99 2.48 -12.03
C TRP A 42 11.72 3.20 -12.44
N LEU A 43 11.56 4.46 -12.01
CA LEU A 43 10.40 5.27 -12.34
C LEU A 43 10.25 5.42 -13.86
N MET A 44 11.32 5.80 -14.55
CA MET A 44 11.32 6.02 -16.00
C MET A 44 11.13 4.71 -16.77
N SER A 45 11.76 3.62 -16.33
CA SER A 45 11.58 2.29 -16.94
C SER A 45 10.15 1.79 -16.78
N PHE A 46 9.56 1.96 -15.59
CA PHE A 46 8.19 1.57 -15.30
C PHE A 46 7.19 2.40 -16.13
N ASP A 47 7.38 3.72 -16.20
CA ASP A 47 6.55 4.60 -17.01
C ASP A 47 6.65 4.25 -18.50
N TYR A 48 7.86 4.01 -19.00
CA TYR A 48 8.10 3.64 -20.39
C TYR A 48 7.44 2.31 -20.74
N TYR A 49 7.52 1.30 -19.85
CA TYR A 49 6.77 0.05 -20.00
C TYR A 49 5.25 0.27 -20.01
N ARG A 50 4.72 1.06 -19.06
CA ARG A 50 3.28 1.38 -18.99
C ARG A 50 2.78 2.07 -20.26
N ASN A 51 3.61 2.90 -20.88
CA ASN A 51 3.31 3.55 -22.15
C ASN A 51 3.65 2.69 -23.39
N LYS A 52 3.83 1.37 -23.23
CA LYS A 52 4.15 0.42 -24.31
C LYS A 52 5.42 0.81 -25.09
N PHE A 53 6.44 1.29 -24.38
CA PHE A 53 7.72 1.73 -24.94
C PHE A 53 7.58 2.87 -25.96
N LYS A 54 6.60 3.75 -25.74
CA LYS A 54 6.45 5.02 -26.46
C LYS A 54 6.98 6.16 -25.59
N PRO A 55 7.77 7.08 -26.15
CA PRO A 55 8.21 8.25 -25.41
C PRO A 55 7.00 9.10 -25.01
N ARG A 56 7.09 9.73 -23.83
CA ARG A 56 6.07 10.67 -23.37
C ARG A 56 6.16 11.95 -24.22
N LYS A 57 5.01 12.52 -24.57
CA LYS A 57 4.94 13.88 -25.11
C LYS A 57 4.99 14.83 -23.92
N LEU A 58 6.07 15.61 -23.81
CA LEU A 58 6.26 16.58 -22.75
C LEU A 58 5.84 17.97 -23.25
N ASP A 59 5.21 18.75 -22.38
CA ASP A 59 5.05 20.19 -22.61
C ASP A 59 6.34 20.97 -22.26
N GLU A 60 6.36 22.27 -22.52
CA GLU A 60 7.55 23.11 -22.29
C GLU A 60 7.95 23.16 -20.80
N ASN A 61 6.96 23.23 -19.90
CA ASN A 61 7.19 23.30 -18.45
C ASN A 61 7.69 21.96 -17.87
N GLU A 62 7.11 20.86 -18.35
CA GLU A 62 7.54 19.50 -18.05
C GLU A 62 8.95 19.26 -18.56
N THR A 63 9.29 19.75 -19.75
CA THR A 63 10.64 19.61 -20.32
C THR A 63 11.69 20.29 -19.45
N ILE A 64 11.42 21.51 -18.96
CA ILE A 64 12.31 22.23 -18.03
C ILE A 64 12.50 21.42 -16.74
N SER A 65 11.40 20.91 -16.18
CA SER A 65 11.41 20.13 -14.94
C SER A 65 12.16 18.80 -15.10
N PHE A 66 11.97 18.11 -16.22
CA PHE A 66 12.65 16.86 -16.56
C PHE A 66 14.14 17.07 -16.77
N LYS A 67 14.53 18.19 -17.40
CA LYS A 67 15.93 18.55 -17.59
C LYS A 67 16.63 18.81 -16.25
N ALA A 68 15.99 19.53 -15.33
CA ALA A 68 16.54 19.81 -14.01
C ALA A 68 16.86 18.54 -13.20
N LEU A 69 16.09 17.47 -13.41
CA LEU A 69 16.23 16.19 -12.72
C LEU A 69 16.98 15.11 -13.54
N LYS A 70 17.61 15.49 -14.66
CA LYS A 70 18.28 14.58 -15.62
C LYS A 70 17.39 13.43 -16.14
N LEU A 71 16.07 13.63 -16.15
CA LEU A 71 15.11 12.62 -16.64
C LEU A 71 15.15 12.49 -18.17
N LEU A 72 15.51 13.56 -18.88
CA LEU A 72 15.65 13.53 -20.34
C LEU A 72 16.76 12.58 -20.77
N GLU A 73 17.93 12.66 -20.11
CA GLU A 73 19.06 11.77 -20.40
C GLU A 73 18.69 10.29 -20.18
N ILE A 74 18.01 9.99 -19.07
CA ILE A 74 17.51 8.63 -18.79
C ILE A 74 16.50 8.20 -19.86
N ALA A 75 15.61 9.09 -20.29
CA ALA A 75 14.62 8.79 -21.33
C ALA A 75 15.28 8.47 -22.69
N ASP A 76 16.32 9.22 -23.06
CA ASP A 76 17.07 8.99 -24.29
C ASP A 76 17.82 7.66 -24.25
N ILE A 77 18.48 7.34 -23.13
CA ILE A 77 19.10 6.02 -22.93
C ILE A 77 18.06 4.90 -23.10
N LEU A 78 16.94 4.98 -22.39
CA LEU A 78 15.87 3.96 -22.46
C LEU A 78 15.28 3.80 -23.87
N LYS A 79 15.28 4.88 -24.66
CA LYS A 79 14.85 4.88 -26.06
C LYS A 79 15.87 4.17 -26.94
N ASP A 80 17.16 4.37 -26.73
CA ASP A 80 18.23 3.70 -27.48
C ASP A 80 18.22 2.19 -27.22
N ILE A 81 18.02 1.77 -25.97
CA ILE A 81 17.94 0.34 -25.59
C ILE A 81 16.53 -0.25 -25.69
N LYS A 82 15.59 0.43 -26.36
CA LYS A 82 14.16 0.05 -26.42
C LYS A 82 13.94 -1.41 -26.77
N ILE A 83 14.64 -1.91 -27.80
CA ILE A 83 14.46 -3.29 -28.31
C ILE A 83 14.92 -4.29 -27.25
N GLN A 84 16.11 -4.09 -26.67
CA GLN A 84 16.67 -4.95 -25.63
C GLN A 84 15.78 -4.96 -24.38
N LEU A 85 15.31 -3.77 -23.96
CA LEU A 85 14.43 -3.62 -22.82
C LEU A 85 13.10 -4.35 -23.05
N ALA A 86 12.44 -4.14 -24.21
CA ALA A 86 11.19 -4.80 -24.55
C ALA A 86 11.33 -6.32 -24.65
N ALA A 87 12.46 -6.80 -25.19
CA ALA A 87 12.80 -8.23 -25.24
C ALA A 87 13.00 -8.79 -23.83
N SER A 88 13.72 -8.09 -22.94
CA SER A 88 13.96 -8.49 -21.55
C SER A 88 12.64 -8.58 -20.75
N PHE A 89 11.75 -7.58 -20.88
CA PHE A 89 10.40 -7.64 -20.32
C PHE A 89 9.61 -8.86 -20.83
N SER A 90 9.69 -9.14 -22.14
CA SER A 90 8.97 -10.27 -22.75
C SER A 90 9.53 -11.61 -22.27
N LYS A 91 10.86 -11.74 -22.17
CA LYS A 91 11.54 -12.92 -21.61
C LYS A 91 11.12 -13.15 -20.16
N PHE A 92 11.06 -12.09 -19.34
CA PHE A 92 10.59 -12.17 -17.96
C PHE A 92 9.14 -12.66 -17.89
N LYS A 93 8.25 -12.12 -18.73
CA LYS A 93 6.85 -12.58 -18.82
C LYS A 93 6.74 -14.07 -19.13
N ILE A 94 7.48 -14.53 -20.13
CA ILE A 94 7.46 -15.95 -20.55
C ILE A 94 8.00 -16.84 -19.43
N LYS A 95 9.15 -16.47 -18.84
CA LYS A 95 9.77 -17.19 -17.71
C LYS A 95 8.81 -17.42 -16.54
N HIS A 96 7.95 -16.45 -16.25
CA HIS A 96 7.00 -16.51 -15.13
C HIS A 96 5.57 -16.87 -15.55
N CYS A 97 5.33 -17.27 -16.80
CA CYS A 97 4.02 -17.54 -17.38
C CYS A 97 2.99 -16.44 -17.06
N ALA A 98 3.41 -15.17 -17.16
CA ALA A 98 2.65 -14.01 -16.73
C ALA A 98 1.93 -13.33 -17.91
N LEU A 99 0.60 -13.21 -17.84
CA LEU A 99 -0.21 -12.55 -18.85
C LEU A 99 -0.19 -11.02 -18.67
N SER A 100 -0.32 -10.58 -17.42
CA SER A 100 -0.33 -9.18 -16.99
C SER A 100 0.93 -8.81 -16.19
N LEU A 101 1.13 -7.51 -15.97
CA LEU A 101 2.20 -7.02 -15.09
C LEU A 101 2.01 -7.48 -13.63
N SER A 102 0.76 -7.56 -13.16
CA SER A 102 0.45 -8.13 -11.84
C SER A 102 0.85 -9.59 -11.70
N ASP A 103 0.75 -10.38 -12.79
CA ASP A 103 1.13 -11.79 -12.78
C ASP A 103 2.65 -11.98 -12.71
N MET A 104 3.43 -10.94 -13.01
CA MET A 104 4.88 -10.98 -12.86
C MET A 104 5.32 -10.97 -11.38
N LEU A 105 4.47 -10.52 -10.47
CA LEU A 105 4.81 -10.46 -9.04
C LEU A 105 4.88 -11.86 -8.42
N PRO A 106 5.60 -12.05 -7.30
CA PRO A 106 5.49 -13.24 -6.47
C PRO A 106 4.04 -13.51 -6.02
N ARG A 107 3.63 -14.78 -5.89
CA ARG A 107 2.24 -15.18 -5.55
C ARG A 107 1.67 -14.45 -4.32
N HIS A 108 2.47 -14.25 -3.28
CA HIS A 108 2.04 -13.54 -2.06
C HIS A 108 1.78 -12.03 -2.27
N LEU A 109 2.38 -11.41 -3.31
CA LEU A 109 2.19 -10.02 -3.73
C LEU A 109 1.16 -9.85 -4.86
N ARG A 110 0.73 -10.96 -5.49
CA ARG A 110 -0.35 -10.98 -6.51
C ARG A 110 -1.73 -10.76 -5.89
N ASN A 111 -1.88 -11.12 -4.61
CA ASN A 111 -3.18 -11.19 -3.91
C ASN A 111 -4.08 -9.97 -4.15
N GLU A 112 -5.19 -10.18 -4.88
CA GLU A 112 -6.24 -9.18 -5.10
C GLU A 112 -6.94 -8.72 -3.80
N ARG A 113 -6.74 -9.45 -2.69
CA ARG A 113 -7.20 -9.04 -1.36
C ARG A 113 -6.65 -7.67 -0.96
N PHE A 114 -5.44 -7.32 -1.38
CA PHE A 114 -4.88 -5.97 -1.17
C PHE A 114 -5.53 -4.89 -2.04
N LYS A 115 -6.15 -5.24 -3.18
CA LYS A 115 -6.82 -4.28 -4.06
C LYS A 115 -8.28 -4.03 -3.68
N LYS A 116 -9.01 -5.05 -3.19
CA LYS A 116 -10.44 -4.93 -2.88
C LYS A 116 -10.78 -4.84 -1.40
N SER A 117 -9.99 -5.42 -0.50
CA SER A 117 -10.37 -5.54 0.92
C SER A 117 -9.73 -4.50 1.82
N SER A 118 -8.54 -3.95 1.53
CA SER A 118 -7.88 -2.97 2.41
C SER A 118 -8.25 -1.51 2.11
N GLU A 119 -8.75 -1.21 0.91
CA GLU A 119 -9.08 0.16 0.53
C GLU A 119 -10.34 0.69 1.22
N THR A 120 -11.26 -0.19 1.60
CA THR A 120 -12.54 0.19 2.25
C THR A 120 -12.54 0.00 3.76
N ILE A 121 -11.70 -0.89 4.32
CA ILE A 121 -11.73 -1.17 5.76
C ILE A 121 -10.95 -0.09 6.51
N ILE A 122 -11.57 0.40 7.58
CA ILE A 122 -10.92 1.20 8.60
C ILE A 122 -10.76 0.31 9.83
N SER A 123 -9.52 0.00 10.17
CA SER A 123 -9.18 -0.77 11.35
C SER A 123 -8.64 0.18 12.41
N CYS A 124 -9.23 0.14 13.60
CA CYS A 124 -8.93 1.12 14.63
C CYS A 124 -9.06 0.57 16.05
N TRP A 125 -8.37 1.23 16.96
CA TRP A 125 -8.42 1.01 18.40
C TRP A 125 -9.24 2.10 19.07
N ILE A 126 -10.10 1.71 20.01
CA ILE A 126 -10.89 2.62 20.83
C ILE A 126 -10.00 3.22 21.90
N ASN A 127 -9.90 4.55 21.94
CA ASN A 127 -9.17 5.24 22.98
C ASN A 127 -9.98 5.27 24.28
N THR A 128 -9.77 4.28 25.13
CA THR A 128 -10.51 4.09 26.39
C THR A 128 -10.26 5.21 27.42
N PHE A 129 -9.25 6.05 27.22
CA PHE A 129 -9.02 7.24 28.05
C PHE A 129 -9.98 8.40 27.70
N LEU A 130 -10.51 8.42 26.48
CA LEU A 130 -11.36 9.52 25.98
C LEU A 130 -12.81 9.09 25.73
N THR A 131 -13.05 7.79 25.52
CA THR A 131 -14.38 7.29 25.15
C THR A 131 -14.61 5.87 25.64
N SER A 132 -15.87 5.44 25.62
CA SER A 132 -16.26 4.05 25.92
C SER A 132 -16.68 3.32 24.64
N PRO A 133 -16.58 1.97 24.59
CA PRO A 133 -17.04 1.20 23.44
C PRO A 133 -18.52 1.43 23.12
N GLU A 134 -19.37 1.58 24.13
CA GLU A 134 -20.81 1.82 23.98
C GLU A 134 -21.08 3.15 23.28
N TYR A 135 -20.32 4.21 23.64
CA TYR A 135 -20.43 5.51 22.98
C TYR A 135 -20.05 5.40 21.50
N VAL A 136 -18.93 4.75 21.18
CA VAL A 136 -18.48 4.54 19.79
C VAL A 136 -19.55 3.81 18.99
N VAL A 137 -20.07 2.69 19.51
CA VAL A 137 -21.14 1.91 18.87
C VAL A 137 -22.37 2.77 18.60
N ASN A 138 -22.77 3.61 19.56
CA ASN A 138 -23.92 4.50 19.40
C ASN A 138 -23.69 5.57 18.33
N VAL A 139 -22.49 6.15 18.26
CA VAL A 139 -22.14 7.13 17.22
C VAL A 139 -22.13 6.49 15.84
N LEU A 140 -21.57 5.28 15.70
CA LEU A 140 -21.55 4.56 14.42
C LEU A 140 -22.97 4.18 13.95
N LYS A 141 -23.84 3.74 14.86
CA LYS A 141 -25.26 3.50 14.56
C LYS A 141 -25.99 4.76 14.13
N LYS A 142 -25.75 5.89 14.82
CA LYS A 142 -26.30 7.21 14.44
C LYS A 142 -25.80 7.70 13.09
N ALA A 143 -24.58 7.30 12.70
CA ALA A 143 -24.02 7.58 11.38
C ALA A 143 -24.57 6.65 10.27
N GLY A 144 -25.54 5.77 10.59
CA GLY A 144 -26.20 4.90 9.63
C GLY A 144 -25.54 3.53 9.45
N LEU A 145 -24.50 3.20 10.23
CA LEU A 145 -23.83 1.90 10.11
C LEU A 145 -24.51 0.85 10.98
N SER A 146 -24.62 -0.37 10.46
CA SER A 146 -25.16 -1.51 11.21
C SER A 146 -24.05 -2.39 11.80
N GLN A 147 -24.31 -2.98 12.96
CA GLN A 147 -23.36 -3.88 13.60
C GLN A 147 -23.47 -5.29 12.98
N MET A 148 -22.37 -5.82 12.47
CA MET A 148 -22.34 -7.17 11.91
C MET A 148 -22.54 -8.23 12.99
N LYS A 149 -23.46 -9.17 12.76
CA LYS A 149 -23.73 -10.31 13.65
C LYS A 149 -22.95 -11.57 13.26
N ASN A 150 -22.77 -11.80 11.96
CA ASN A 150 -22.12 -13.00 11.42
C ASN A 150 -20.74 -12.68 10.80
N PHE A 151 -19.87 -13.69 10.75
CA PHE A 151 -18.48 -13.54 10.30
C PHE A 151 -18.30 -13.56 8.77
N GLU A 152 -19.33 -13.95 8.03
CA GLU A 152 -19.16 -14.46 6.66
C GLU A 152 -19.34 -13.41 5.56
N ASP A 153 -20.14 -12.35 5.78
CA ASP A 153 -20.40 -11.36 4.73
C ASP A 153 -19.86 -9.98 5.07
N LEU A 154 -18.81 -9.54 4.37
CA LEU A 154 -18.28 -8.17 4.44
C LEU A 154 -19.24 -7.20 3.73
N VAL A 155 -20.26 -6.73 4.44
CA VAL A 155 -21.27 -5.82 3.90
C VAL A 155 -20.83 -4.36 4.09
N SER A 156 -21.03 -3.52 3.08
CA SER A 156 -20.82 -2.07 3.19
C SER A 156 -21.76 -1.42 4.21
N GLU A 157 -21.34 -0.29 4.78
CA GLU A 157 -22.07 0.46 5.81
C GLU A 157 -22.30 -0.37 7.08
N THR A 158 -21.29 -1.16 7.44
CA THR A 158 -21.31 -1.96 8.66
C THR A 158 -20.07 -1.75 9.52
N PHE A 159 -20.12 -2.21 10.76
CA PHE A 159 -18.94 -2.29 11.64
C PHE A 159 -18.98 -3.54 12.49
N LYS A 160 -17.80 -3.92 13.00
CA LYS A 160 -17.60 -5.12 13.80
C LYS A 160 -16.51 -4.94 14.84
N MET A 161 -16.79 -5.37 16.06
CA MET A 161 -15.79 -5.51 17.13
C MET A 161 -14.94 -6.76 16.91
N ASP A 162 -13.65 -6.67 17.19
CA ASP A 162 -12.76 -7.82 17.11
C ASP A 162 -13.06 -8.82 18.24
N HIS A 163 -13.04 -10.10 17.90
CA HIS A 163 -13.31 -11.19 18.85
C HIS A 163 -12.14 -11.47 19.81
N LEU A 164 -10.90 -11.13 19.42
CA LEU A 164 -9.72 -11.32 20.27
C LEU A 164 -9.29 -10.01 20.95
N LEU A 165 -9.57 -8.87 20.34
CA LEU A 165 -9.10 -7.58 20.82
C LEU A 165 -10.29 -6.76 21.32
N PRO A 166 -10.47 -6.59 22.64
CA PRO A 166 -11.70 -6.05 23.23
C PRO A 166 -12.02 -4.62 22.79
N TYR A 167 -11.00 -3.83 22.47
CA TYR A 167 -11.14 -2.42 22.06
C TYR A 167 -10.81 -2.19 20.58
N PHE A 168 -10.70 -3.24 19.79
CA PHE A 168 -10.42 -3.12 18.36
C PHE A 168 -11.73 -3.20 17.56
N ILE A 169 -11.89 -2.31 16.60
CA ILE A 169 -13.08 -2.23 15.74
C ILE A 169 -12.68 -2.12 14.27
N HIS A 170 -13.40 -2.85 13.43
CA HIS A 170 -13.34 -2.80 11.99
C HIS A 170 -14.59 -2.08 11.48
N ILE A 171 -14.40 -1.07 10.64
CA ILE A 171 -15.49 -0.26 10.08
C ILE A 171 -15.42 -0.36 8.56
N TYR A 172 -16.58 -0.60 7.94
CA TYR A 172 -16.76 -0.80 6.51
C TYR A 172 -17.62 0.34 5.93
N PRO A 173 -17.09 1.58 5.84
CA PRO A 173 -17.83 2.68 5.22
C PRO A 173 -18.03 2.43 3.72
N LYS A 174 -19.03 3.10 3.15
CA LYS A 174 -19.21 3.18 1.70
C LYS A 174 -18.05 3.90 1.01
N GLU A 175 -17.63 5.04 1.57
CA GLU A 175 -16.47 5.80 1.11
C GLU A 175 -15.53 6.12 2.28
N LYS A 176 -14.35 5.50 2.30
CA LYS A 176 -13.39 5.61 3.41
C LYS A 176 -12.90 7.04 3.64
N SER A 177 -12.50 7.75 2.58
CA SER A 177 -11.93 9.10 2.69
C SER A 177 -12.92 10.11 3.26
N GLU A 178 -14.14 10.10 2.73
CA GLU A 178 -15.22 10.96 3.23
C GLU A 178 -15.56 10.64 4.69
N PHE A 179 -15.67 9.35 5.01
CA PHE A 179 -16.01 8.89 6.35
C PHE A 179 -14.97 9.32 7.38
N LEU A 180 -13.67 9.12 7.11
CA LEU A 180 -12.58 9.56 7.99
C LEU A 180 -12.61 11.08 8.23
N ASN A 181 -12.89 11.85 7.18
CA ASN A 181 -12.90 13.31 7.27
C ASN A 181 -14.12 13.84 8.03
N LYS A 182 -15.31 13.24 7.87
CA LYS A 182 -16.55 13.75 8.47
C LYS A 182 -16.84 13.20 9.86
N MET A 183 -16.33 12.02 10.21
CA MET A 183 -16.71 11.37 11.48
C MET A 183 -16.04 12.03 12.70
N PRO A 184 -16.85 12.46 13.70
CA PRO A 184 -16.32 13.04 14.93
C PRO A 184 -15.38 12.11 15.70
N LEU A 185 -15.56 10.78 15.54
CA LEU A 185 -14.74 9.76 16.19
C LEU A 185 -13.24 9.89 15.83
N PHE A 186 -12.93 10.28 14.58
CA PHE A 186 -11.54 10.50 14.14
C PHE A 186 -11.08 11.93 14.42
N GLN A 187 -11.94 12.92 14.18
CA GLN A 187 -11.60 14.34 14.41
C GLN A 187 -11.29 14.66 15.88
N LYS A 188 -11.90 13.92 16.81
CA LYS A 188 -11.66 14.03 18.26
C LYS A 188 -10.70 12.99 18.81
N TYR A 189 -10.01 12.24 17.95
CA TYR A 189 -9.03 11.21 18.33
C TYR A 189 -9.60 10.10 19.26
N LEU A 190 -10.90 9.84 19.18
CA LEU A 190 -11.58 8.81 19.97
C LEU A 190 -11.31 7.41 19.41
N LEU A 191 -11.08 7.33 18.10
CA LEU A 191 -10.59 6.15 17.39
C LEU A 191 -9.20 6.40 16.82
N ILE A 192 -8.28 5.49 17.10
CA ILE A 192 -6.89 5.53 16.62
C ILE A 192 -6.77 4.54 15.47
N LEU A 193 -6.34 5.00 14.30
CA LEU A 193 -6.07 4.11 13.16
C LEU A 193 -4.91 3.18 13.50
N GLN A 194 -5.15 1.87 13.44
CA GLN A 194 -4.16 0.87 13.82
C GLN A 194 -4.42 -0.44 13.07
N GLU A 195 -3.35 -1.11 12.64
CA GLU A 195 -3.52 -2.47 12.10
C GLU A 195 -3.68 -3.50 13.22
N ARG A 196 -4.62 -4.43 13.01
CA ARG A 196 -4.93 -5.52 13.95
C ARG A 196 -3.70 -6.29 14.41
N ARG A 197 -2.74 -6.54 13.52
CA ARG A 197 -1.56 -7.36 13.81
C ARG A 197 -0.68 -6.76 14.91
N TYR A 198 -0.55 -5.45 14.96
CA TYR A 198 0.25 -4.77 15.99
C TYR A 198 -0.42 -4.77 17.37
N CYS A 199 -1.73 -5.01 17.43
CA CYS A 199 -2.47 -5.10 18.69
C CYS A 199 -2.46 -6.50 19.31
N LEU A 200 -2.18 -7.55 18.51
CA LEU A 200 -2.22 -8.93 18.99
C LEU A 200 -1.16 -9.23 20.04
N GLY A 201 0.08 -8.78 19.82
CA GLY A 201 1.18 -9.01 20.77
C GLY A 201 0.86 -8.48 22.17
N PRO A 202 0.57 -7.16 22.32
CA PRO A 202 0.19 -6.57 23.60
C PRO A 202 -1.06 -7.21 24.23
N ALA A 203 -2.09 -7.52 23.43
CA ALA A 203 -3.31 -8.12 23.96
C ALA A 203 -3.12 -9.57 24.43
N MET A 204 -2.28 -10.34 23.74
CA MET A 204 -1.92 -11.69 24.18
C MET A 204 -1.11 -11.63 25.46
N LEU A 205 -0.15 -10.71 25.54
CA LEU A 205 0.64 -10.48 26.75
C LEU A 205 -0.27 -10.14 27.94
N ASP A 206 -1.15 -9.16 27.79
CA ASP A 206 -2.12 -8.75 28.82
C ASP A 206 -3.00 -9.91 29.28
N ARG A 207 -3.52 -10.71 28.34
CA ARG A 207 -4.28 -11.93 28.66
C ARG A 207 -3.45 -12.95 29.43
N THR A 208 -2.22 -13.22 29.00
CA THR A 208 -1.33 -14.16 29.72
C THR A 208 -0.93 -13.65 31.09
N MET A 209 -0.65 -12.36 31.24
CA MET A 209 -0.34 -11.76 32.53
C MET A 209 -1.54 -11.87 33.47
N SER A 210 -2.74 -11.53 32.98
CA SER A 210 -3.98 -11.64 33.75
C SER A 210 -4.29 -13.08 34.16
N ALA A 211 -4.17 -14.04 33.23
CA ALA A 211 -4.43 -15.46 33.50
C ALA A 211 -3.46 -16.05 34.53
N ASN A 212 -2.20 -15.62 34.51
CA ASN A 212 -1.17 -16.09 35.43
C ASN A 212 -0.98 -15.17 36.66
N LYS A 213 -1.82 -14.13 36.82
CA LYS A 213 -1.71 -13.11 37.88
C LYS A 213 -0.30 -12.48 37.97
N LEU A 214 0.36 -12.31 36.82
CA LEU A 214 1.66 -11.67 36.72
C LEU A 214 1.49 -10.17 36.78
N CYS A 215 2.32 -9.50 37.56
CA CYS A 215 2.40 -8.04 37.66
C CYS A 215 3.85 -7.57 37.52
N GLY A 216 4.05 -6.35 37.04
CA GLY A 216 5.38 -5.76 36.87
C GLY A 216 5.53 -4.96 35.59
N ASN A 217 6.72 -4.38 35.41
CA ASN A 217 7.05 -3.59 34.24
C ASN A 217 7.46 -4.50 33.09
N VAL A 218 6.84 -4.33 31.94
CA VAL A 218 7.27 -4.99 30.69
C VAL A 218 8.37 -4.15 30.09
N ALA A 219 9.61 -4.65 30.11
CA ALA A 219 10.70 -4.04 29.39
C ALA A 219 10.57 -4.41 27.90
N GLN A 220 10.43 -3.40 27.04
CA GLN A 220 10.50 -3.59 25.60
C GLN A 220 11.97 -3.62 25.19
N THR A 221 12.50 -4.82 24.93
CA THR A 221 13.86 -5.04 24.38
C THR A 221 13.86 -4.93 22.87
#